data_AF-A0A6P0URQ6-F1
#
_entry.id   AF-A0A6P0URQ6-F1
#
_cell.length_a   1.000
_cell.length_b   1.000
_cell.length_c   1.000
_cell.angle_alpha   90.00
_cell.angle_beta   90.00
_cell.angle_gamma   90.00
#
_symmetry.space_group_name_H-M   'P 1'
#
loop_
_entity.id
_entity.type
_entity.pdbx_description
1 polymer ?
#
loop_
_entity_poly.entity_id
_entity_poly.type
_entity_poly.pdbx_seq_one_letter_code
_entity_poly.pdbx_strand_id
1 'polypeptide(L)' 'MNCFDTEILQTVVAMPESLKQELLHYAKYLRDNYSKDITQEQHPVKKRRSGILKGTFVLPLSDDFDEPLADFAQYME' A
#
# COMPACT_ATOMS: atom_id res chain seq x y z
N MET A 1 -28.36 1.66 -24.25
CA MET A 1 -26.96 1.18 -24.37
C MET A 1 -26.12 2.41 -24.58
N ASN A 2 -25.22 2.73 -23.64
CA ASN A 2 -24.41 3.95 -23.78
C ASN A 2 -23.40 3.73 -24.90
N CYS A 3 -23.12 4.75 -25.72
CA CYS A 3 -22.14 4.65 -26.81
C CYS A 3 -20.74 4.21 -26.32
N PHE A 4 -20.45 4.47 -25.05
CA PHE A 4 -19.23 4.05 -24.37
C PHE A 4 -19.16 2.52 -24.19
N ASP A 5 -20.27 1.86 -23.86
CA ASP A 5 -20.31 0.40 -23.67
C ASP A 5 -19.95 -0.32 -24.96
N THR A 6 -20.38 0.23 -26.10
CA THR A 6 -20.11 -0.35 -27.43
C THR A 6 -18.64 -0.22 -27.84
N GLU A 7 -17.98 0.88 -27.47
CA GLU A 7 -16.56 1.12 -27.75
C GLU A 7 -15.66 0.22 -26.90
N ILE A 8 -16.00 0.01 -25.62
CA ILE A 8 -15.32 -0.97 -24.76
C ILE A 8 -15.42 -2.37 -25.36
N LEU A 9 -16.60 -2.79 -25.82
CA LEU A 9 -16.76 -4.13 -26.38
C LEU A 9 -15.96 -4.32 -27.68
N GLN A 10 -15.94 -3.32 -28.57
CA GLN A 10 -15.15 -3.37 -29.80
C GLN A 10 -13.65 -3.48 -29.52
N THR A 11 -13.14 -2.69 -28.57
CA THR A 11 -11.73 -2.71 -28.17
C THR A 11 -11.37 -4.03 -27.49
N VAL A 12 -12.23 -4.55 -26.61
CA VAL A 12 -12.03 -5.86 -25.97
C VAL A 12 -12.02 -6.97 -26.99
N VAL A 13 -12.91 -6.99 -27.97
CA VAL A 13 -12.95 -8.04 -29.00
C VAL A 13 -11.66 -8.07 -29.82
N ALA A 14 -11.11 -6.90 -30.17
CA ALA A 14 -9.88 -6.76 -30.95
C ALA A 14 -8.59 -7.18 -30.21
N MET A 15 -8.63 -7.35 -28.87
CA MET A 15 -7.45 -7.69 -28.08
C MET A 15 -7.05 -9.19 -28.12
N PRO A 16 -5.75 -9.50 -27.97
CA PRO A 16 -5.24 -10.84 -27.69
C PRO A 16 -5.85 -11.45 -26.41
N GLU A 17 -5.88 -12.78 -26.35
CA GLU A 17 -6.51 -13.52 -25.23
C GLU A 17 -5.85 -13.26 -23.87
N SER A 18 -4.52 -13.11 -23.83
CA SER A 18 -3.78 -12.76 -22.61
C SER A 18 -4.25 -11.43 -21.99
N LEU A 19 -4.43 -10.39 -22.82
CA LEU A 19 -4.88 -9.08 -22.36
C LEU A 19 -6.34 -9.09 -21.93
N LYS A 20 -7.19 -9.91 -22.56
CA LYS A 20 -8.59 -10.12 -22.12
C LYS A 20 -8.64 -10.72 -20.71
N GLN A 21 -7.74 -11.66 -20.39
CA GLN A 21 -7.66 -12.26 -19.06
C GLN A 21 -7.22 -11.24 -18.01
N GLU A 22 -6.20 -10.44 -18.29
CA GLU A 22 -5.77 -9.37 -17.38
C GLU A 22 -6.86 -8.32 -17.16
N LEU A 23 -7.54 -7.90 -18.23
CA LEU A 23 -8.65 -6.96 -18.14
C LEU A 23 -9.81 -7.54 -17.34
N LEU A 24 -10.12 -8.83 -17.49
CA LEU A 24 -11.13 -9.51 -16.68
C LEU A 24 -10.75 -9.53 -15.20
N HIS A 25 -9.48 -9.81 -14.88
CA HIS A 25 -8.98 -9.75 -13.50
C HIS A 25 -9.12 -8.34 -12.93
N TYR A 26 -8.74 -7.33 -13.70
CA TYR A 26 -8.84 -5.94 -13.27
C TYR A 26 -10.30 -5.48 -13.12
N ALA A 27 -11.20 -5.86 -14.03
CA ALA A 27 -12.63 -5.58 -13.91
C ALA A 27 -13.23 -6.23 -12.66
N LYS A 28 -12.85 -7.48 -12.35
CA LYS A 28 -13.24 -8.15 -11.09
C LYS A 28 -12.68 -7.43 -9.86
N TYR A 29 -11.41 -7.04 -9.90
CA TYR A 29 -10.78 -6.24 -8.84
C TYR A 29 -11.52 -4.92 -8.61
N LEU A 30 -11.84 -4.18 -9.68
CA LEU A 30 -12.56 -2.92 -9.59
C LEU A 30 -13.95 -3.14 -8.99
N ARG A 31 -14.68 -4.14 -9.48
CA ARG A 31 -15.98 -4.50 -8.93
C ARG A 31 -15.88 -4.81 -7.44
N ASP A 32 -14.98 -5.69 -7.04
CA ASP A 32 -14.94 -6.24 -5.68
C ASP A 32 -14.32 -5.29 -4.64
N ASN A 33 -13.43 -4.38 -5.04
CA ASN A 33 -12.85 -3.37 -4.14
C ASN A 33 -13.73 -2.13 -4.05
N TYR A 34 -14.19 -1.60 -5.17
CA TYR A 34 -15.00 -0.38 -5.15
C TYR A 34 -16.46 -0.64 -4.79
N SER A 35 -16.97 -1.89 -4.89
CA SER A 35 -18.27 -2.23 -4.28
C SER A 35 -18.23 -2.15 -2.75
N LYS A 36 -17.05 -2.35 -2.14
CA LYS A 36 -16.85 -2.23 -0.68
C LYS A 36 -16.64 -0.78 -0.27
N ASP A 37 -15.94 0.01 -1.10
CA ASP A 37 -15.66 1.41 -0.82
C ASP A 37 -16.92 2.31 -0.84
N ILE A 38 -17.97 1.95 -1.60
CA ILE A 38 -19.25 2.69 -1.56
C ILE A 38 -19.97 2.50 -0.21
N THR A 39 -19.68 1.41 0.52
CA THR A 39 -20.22 1.19 1.88
C THR A 39 -19.26 1.67 2.97
N GLN A 40 -17.97 1.81 2.66
CA GLN A 40 -16.98 2.41 3.55
C GLN A 40 -16.95 3.92 3.32
N GLU A 41 -17.97 4.57 3.85
CA GLU A 41 -17.92 5.96 4.28
C GLU A 41 -16.51 6.30 4.76
N GLN A 42 -15.91 7.33 4.16
CA GLN A 42 -15.26 8.44 4.87
C GLN A 42 -14.65 8.12 6.25
N HIS A 43 -13.92 7.03 6.42
CA HIS A 43 -13.13 6.85 7.62
C HIS A 43 -11.88 7.69 7.38
N PRO A 44 -11.72 8.84 8.07
CA PRO A 44 -10.51 9.63 7.91
C PRO A 44 -9.36 8.67 8.22
N VAL A 45 -8.47 8.46 7.25
CA VAL A 45 -7.26 7.67 7.42
C VAL A 45 -6.58 8.22 8.67
N LYS A 46 -6.75 7.52 9.80
CA LYS A 46 -6.21 7.97 11.08
C LYS A 46 -4.71 7.98 10.89
N LYS A 47 -4.14 9.19 10.72
CA LYS A 47 -2.69 9.37 10.68
C LYS A 47 -2.15 8.72 11.95
N ARG A 48 -1.41 7.63 11.77
CA ARG A 48 -0.78 6.93 12.88
C ARG A 48 0.16 7.93 13.55
N ARG A 49 -0.17 8.34 14.77
CA ARG A 49 0.71 9.21 15.57
C ARG A 49 1.83 8.34 16.12
N SER A 50 2.99 8.38 15.47
CA SER A 50 4.22 7.80 16.01
C SER A 50 4.73 8.65 17.18
N GLY A 51 5.43 8.04 18.13
CA GLY A 51 6.05 8.76 19.25
C GLY A 51 5.16 8.98 20.48
N ILE A 52 3.98 8.36 20.56
CA ILE A 52 3.10 8.44 21.75
C ILE A 52 3.74 7.85 23.02
N LEU A 53 4.77 7.00 22.88
CA LEU A 53 5.51 6.39 23.98
C LEU A 53 6.83 7.12 24.29
N LYS A 54 7.10 8.27 23.66
CA LYS A 54 8.32 9.05 23.93
C LYS A 54 8.30 9.51 25.39
N GLY A 55 9.25 9.03 26.20
CA GLY A 55 9.36 9.35 27.63
C GLY A 55 8.49 8.49 28.56
N THR A 56 7.81 7.45 28.05
CA THR A 56 7.01 6.54 28.90
C THR A 56 7.85 5.44 29.56
N PHE A 57 9.03 5.16 29.01
CA PHE A 57 9.94 4.17 29.56
C PHE A 57 11.34 4.76 29.62
N VAL A 58 12.00 4.56 30.76
CA VAL A 58 13.45 4.71 30.89
C VAL A 58 14.01 3.34 30.62
N LEU A 59 14.67 3.15 29.47
CA LEU A 59 15.41 1.92 29.23
C LEU A 59 16.53 1.86 30.29
N PRO A 60 16.73 0.73 30.99
CA PRO A 60 17.93 0.51 31.78
C PRO A 60 19.10 0.26 30.82
N LEU A 61 19.45 1.29 30.05
CA LEU A 61 20.66 1.32 29.25
C LEU A 61 21.83 1.60 30.19
N SER A 62 22.94 0.94 29.91
CA SER A 62 24.21 1.30 30.51
C SER A 62 24.66 2.67 29.99
N ASP A 63 25.44 3.39 30.79
CA ASP A 63 25.91 4.74 30.46
C ASP A 63 26.82 4.76 29.21
N ASP A 64 27.31 3.60 28.78
CA ASP A 64 28.19 3.37 27.63
C ASP A 64 27.44 2.93 26.35
N PHE A 65 26.11 2.95 26.32
CA PHE A 65 25.34 2.49 25.15
C PHE A 65 25.68 3.25 23.85
N ASP A 66 25.93 4.56 23.95
CA ASP A 66 26.28 5.41 22.80
C ASP A 66 27.78 5.31 22.44
N GLU A 67 28.57 4.50 23.16
CA GLU A 67 30.00 4.37 22.93
C GLU A 67 30.28 3.57 21.65
N PRO A 68 31.16 4.05 20.75
CA PRO A 68 31.44 3.37 19.49
C PRO A 68 32.11 2.02 19.75
N LEU A 69 31.51 0.95 19.22
CA LEU A 69 32.11 -0.37 19.27
C LEU A 69 33.34 -0.41 18.35
N ALA A 70 34.50 -0.72 18.93
CA ALA A 70 35.78 -0.78 18.20
C ALA A 70 35.72 -1.69 16.96
N ASP A 71 34.99 -2.80 17.05
CA ASP A 71 34.78 -3.75 15.96
C ASP A 71 34.04 -3.16 14.75
N PHE A 72 33.31 -2.05 14.95
CA PHE A 72 32.55 -1.36 13.91
C PHE A 72 33.30 -0.18 13.29
N ALA A 73 34.46 0.21 13.83
CA ALA A 73 35.26 1.33 13.32
C ALA A 73 35.68 1.13 11.85
N GLN A 74 35.99 -0.11 11.46
CA GLN A 74 36.35 -0.48 10.09
C GLN A 74 35.20 -0.31 9.08
N TYR A 75 33.95 -0.22 9.54
CA TYR A 75 32.76 -0.12 8.68
C TYR A 75 32.22 1.32 8.54
N MET A 76 32.80 2.28 9.24
CA MET A 76 32.38 3.69 9.23
C MET A 76 33.26 4.57 8.31
N GLU A 77 34.15 3.95 7.54
CA GLU A 77 34.95 4.57 6.45
C GLU A 77 34.20 4.62 5.11
#